data_AF-A0A833TNV9-F1
#
_entry.id   AF-A0A833TNV9-F1
#
_cell.length_a   1.000
_cell.length_b   1.000
_cell.length_c   1.000
_cell.angle_alpha   90.00
_cell.angle_beta   90.00
_cell.angle_gamma   90.00
#
_symmetry.space_group_name_H-M   'P 1'
#
loop_
_entity.id
_entity.type
_entity.pdbx_description
1 polymer ?
#
loop_
_entity_poly.entity_id
_entity_poly.type
_entity_poly.pdbx_seq_one_letter_code
_entity_poly.pdbx_strand_id
1 'polypeptide(L)'
;MKGLQDIIGLSVTHPLFQRTRPEDPEDDHVGWAFVDPTETPWLPGPSGLGQYSSEGATSDSVNNAKFVRDLVKKTIVSNESADIIRMFNSSFDAIAPSKADLYPPKFRDDINAINEWIYDDINNGVYKCGLSTIQDEYDQAVNKLFESLDRVEEILSKQRILVGDVFTEADVRLYTTLIRFDDVYFVHFKTNKKMIAQYPNLLNVSDETDVCVAFID
;
A
#
# COMPACT_ATOMS: atom_id res chain seq x y z
N MET A 1 5.34 -13.24 4.68
CA MET A 1 5.41 -14.04 3.44
C MET A 1 6.78 -14.65 3.19
N LYS A 2 7.82 -13.88 2.82
CA LYS A 2 9.15 -14.43 2.50
C LYS A 2 10.10 -14.61 3.69
N GLY A 3 9.78 -14.02 4.84
CA GLY A 3 10.61 -14.14 6.05
C GLY A 3 11.92 -13.35 5.97
N LEU A 4 11.89 -12.15 5.39
CA LEU A 4 13.08 -11.34 5.10
C LEU A 4 13.48 -10.39 6.24
N GLN A 5 12.85 -10.47 7.41
CA GLN A 5 13.03 -9.50 8.51
C GLN A 5 14.47 -9.45 9.03
N ASP A 6 15.20 -10.56 8.98
CA ASP A 6 16.62 -10.63 9.38
C ASP A 6 17.60 -10.29 8.24
N ILE A 7 17.08 -10.05 7.03
CA ILE A 7 17.87 -9.83 5.80
C ILE A 7 17.74 -8.39 5.32
N ILE A 8 16.55 -7.79 5.44
CA ILE A 8 16.23 -6.47 4.94
C ILE A 8 15.82 -5.59 6.11
N GLY A 9 16.63 -4.57 6.40
CA GLY A 9 16.29 -3.54 7.38
C GLY A 9 15.08 -2.71 6.96
N LEU A 10 14.31 -2.24 7.94
CA LEU A 10 13.12 -1.41 7.75
C LEU A 10 13.27 -0.12 8.55
N SER A 11 12.98 1.01 7.91
CA SER A 11 12.71 2.27 8.60
C SER A 11 11.30 2.75 8.24
N VAL A 12 10.57 3.23 9.23
CA VAL A 12 9.18 3.68 9.08
C VAL A 12 9.14 5.19 9.25
N THR A 13 8.65 5.90 8.25
CA THR A 13 8.52 7.36 8.30
C THR A 13 7.31 7.77 9.14
N HIS A 14 7.34 8.99 9.67
CA HIS A 14 6.19 9.60 10.31
C HIS A 14 5.00 9.73 9.33
N PRO A 15 3.73 9.50 9.74
CA PRO A 15 2.56 9.57 8.85
C PRO A 15 2.22 10.99 8.34
N LEU A 16 2.84 12.01 8.91
CA LEU A 16 2.64 13.41 8.52
C LEU A 16 3.83 13.98 7.75
N PHE A 17 3.58 14.57 6.59
CA PHE A 17 4.60 15.29 5.83
C PHE A 17 5.13 16.51 6.58
N GLN A 18 6.44 16.76 6.45
CA GLN A 18 7.13 17.90 7.05
C GLN A 18 7.86 18.70 5.98
N ARG A 19 8.11 19.99 6.24
CA ARG A 19 9.01 20.79 5.41
C ARG A 19 10.39 20.14 5.43
N THR A 20 10.88 19.80 4.25
CA THR A 20 12.12 19.02 4.12
C THR A 20 13.38 19.88 4.14
N ARG A 21 13.23 21.21 4.03
CA ARG A 21 14.26 22.22 4.32
C ARG A 21 13.69 23.30 5.23
N PRO A 22 13.52 23.04 6.53
CA PRO A 22 12.89 23.98 7.44
C PRO A 22 13.67 25.30 7.58
N GLU A 23 14.98 25.28 7.29
CA GLU A 23 15.86 26.46 7.33
C GLU A 23 15.80 27.33 6.06
N ASP A 24 15.16 26.83 4.99
CA ASP A 24 15.04 27.54 3.72
C ASP A 24 13.59 28.04 3.56
N PRO A 25 13.30 29.33 3.84
CA PRO A 25 11.94 29.83 3.82
C PRO A 25 11.30 29.75 2.43
N GLU A 26 12.11 29.73 1.37
CA GLU A 26 11.66 29.65 -0.03
C GLU A 26 11.40 28.21 -0.50
N ASP A 27 11.82 27.19 0.26
CA ASP A 27 11.53 25.78 -0.05
C ASP A 27 10.21 25.36 0.61
N ASP A 28 9.12 25.36 -0.17
CA ASP A 28 7.80 24.89 0.25
C ASP A 28 7.65 23.36 0.17
N HIS A 29 8.69 22.63 -0.25
CA HIS A 29 8.62 21.19 -0.43
C HIS A 29 8.42 20.45 0.90
N VAL A 30 7.32 19.71 0.97
CA VAL A 30 6.98 18.81 2.07
C VAL A 30 7.13 17.35 1.65
N GLY A 31 7.48 16.49 2.60
CA GLY A 31 7.60 15.06 2.35
C GLY A 31 7.77 14.24 3.62
N TRP A 32 7.95 12.94 3.43
CA TRP A 32 8.12 11.97 4.52
C TRP A 32 9.39 12.25 5.34
N ALA A 33 9.23 12.21 6.67
CA ALA A 33 10.29 12.42 7.64
C ALA A 33 10.57 11.15 8.45
N PHE A 34 11.85 10.90 8.73
CA PHE A 34 12.28 9.92 9.72
C PHE A 34 12.42 10.61 11.07
N VAL A 35 11.82 10.03 12.10
CA VAL A 35 11.84 10.59 13.47
C VAL A 35 12.08 9.48 14.47
N ASP A 36 12.85 9.79 15.51
CA ASP A 36 12.93 8.94 16.70
C ASP A 36 11.78 9.31 17.63
N PRO A 37 10.80 8.42 17.89
CA PRO A 37 9.67 8.73 18.76
C PRO A 37 10.08 8.98 20.21
N THR A 38 11.27 8.56 20.64
CA THR A 38 11.78 8.84 22.00
C THR A 38 12.30 10.27 22.14
N GLU A 39 12.83 10.84 21.06
CA GLU A 39 13.31 12.22 21.02
C GLU A 39 12.22 13.20 20.56
N THR A 40 11.41 12.79 19.58
CA THR A 40 10.33 13.55 18.97
C THR A 40 9.04 12.72 19.04
N PRO A 41 8.34 12.70 20.18
CA PRO A 41 7.14 11.87 20.36
C PRO A 41 5.92 12.38 19.58
N TRP A 42 5.91 13.67 19.21
CA TRP A 42 4.81 14.31 18.50
C TRP A 42 5.33 15.31 17.47
N LEU A 43 4.65 15.41 16.32
CA LEU A 43 4.88 16.46 15.33
C LEU A 43 3.65 17.37 15.16
N PRO A 44 3.83 18.68 14.95
CA PRO A 44 2.72 19.59 14.67
C PRO A 44 2.12 19.32 13.30
N GLY A 45 0.82 19.56 13.17
CA GLY A 45 0.13 19.54 11.88
C GLY A 45 0.69 20.58 10.88
N PRO A 46 0.45 20.44 9.57
CA PRO A 46 0.96 21.37 8.56
C PRO A 46 0.41 22.80 8.73
N SER A 47 -0.76 22.95 9.36
CA SER A 47 -1.36 24.23 9.73
C SER A 47 -0.79 24.84 11.02
N GLY A 48 0.15 24.16 11.68
CA GLY A 48 0.61 24.50 13.02
C GLY A 48 -0.40 24.19 14.14
N LEU A 49 -1.55 23.61 13.79
CA LEU A 49 -2.60 23.21 14.74
C LEU A 49 -2.60 21.69 14.92
N GLY A 50 -2.86 21.25 16.16
CA GLY A 50 -2.87 19.84 16.53
C GLY A 50 -1.46 19.23 16.57
N GLN A 51 -1.40 18.01 17.11
CA GLN A 51 -0.19 17.21 17.20
C GLN A 51 -0.52 15.76 16.83
N TYR A 52 0.41 15.11 16.15
CA TYR A 52 0.28 13.74 15.66
C TYR A 52 1.37 12.88 16.28
N SER A 53 0.99 11.70 16.76
CA SER A 53 1.91 10.78 17.43
C SER A 53 2.96 10.29 16.44
N SER A 54 4.21 10.25 16.91
CA SER A 54 5.32 9.62 16.19
C SER A 54 5.47 8.13 16.51
N GLU A 55 4.57 7.57 17.32
CA GLU A 55 4.51 6.13 17.60
C GLU A 55 4.51 5.31 16.30
N GLY A 56 5.36 4.29 16.26
CA GLY A 56 5.55 3.43 15.10
C GLY A 56 6.53 3.96 14.05
N ALA A 57 6.91 5.24 14.08
CA ALA A 57 7.98 5.77 13.25
C ALA A 57 9.36 5.39 13.80
N THR A 58 10.38 5.43 12.95
CA THR A 58 11.76 5.15 13.30
C THR A 58 12.70 6.16 12.65
N SER A 59 13.87 6.35 13.24
CA SER A 59 15.00 6.97 12.55
C SER A 59 15.52 6.07 11.43
N ASP A 60 16.15 6.67 10.41
CA ASP A 60 16.94 5.94 9.42
C ASP A 60 18.38 5.81 9.91
N SER A 61 18.69 4.70 10.57
CA SER A 61 20.02 4.43 11.12
C SER A 61 21.05 4.02 10.07
N VAL A 62 20.62 3.63 8.87
CA VAL A 62 21.51 3.13 7.81
C VAL A 62 22.10 4.29 7.04
N ASN A 63 21.25 5.19 6.53
CA ASN A 63 21.73 6.33 5.76
C ASN A 63 21.83 7.61 6.57
N ASN A 64 21.33 7.65 7.82
CA ASN A 64 21.20 8.89 8.60
C ASN A 64 20.42 9.96 7.81
N ALA A 65 19.38 9.57 7.07
CA ALA A 65 18.48 10.49 6.40
C ALA A 65 17.46 11.08 7.39
N LYS A 66 17.15 12.38 7.22
CA LYS A 66 16.04 13.01 7.96
C LYS A 66 14.75 12.98 7.14
N PHE A 67 14.88 13.05 5.82
CA PHE A 67 13.76 13.00 4.89
C PHE A 67 14.02 12.00 3.77
N VAL A 68 12.96 11.42 3.19
CA VAL A 68 13.11 10.48 2.06
C VAL A 68 13.85 11.11 0.88
N ARG A 69 13.73 12.43 0.64
CA ARG A 69 14.47 13.13 -0.42
C ARG A 69 16.00 13.06 -0.26
N ASP A 70 16.50 12.86 0.97
CA ASP A 70 17.93 12.75 1.24
C ASP A 70 18.51 11.44 0.70
N LEU A 71 17.66 10.41 0.56
CA LEU A 71 18.03 9.10 0.02
C LEU A 71 18.29 9.14 -1.48
N VAL A 72 17.66 10.05 -2.22
CA VAL A 72 17.85 10.20 -3.67
C VAL A 72 19.33 10.45 -4.00
N LYS A 73 20.05 11.17 -3.13
CA LYS A 73 21.49 11.46 -3.27
C LYS A 73 22.39 10.29 -2.87
N LYS A 74 21.84 9.23 -2.28
CA LYS A 74 22.57 8.09 -1.69
C LYS A 74 22.35 6.76 -2.43
N THR A 75 21.80 6.84 -3.65
CA THR A 75 21.56 5.74 -4.61
C THR A 75 20.40 4.83 -4.22
N ILE A 76 19.22 5.08 -4.81
CA ILE A 76 18.03 4.24 -4.68
C ILE A 76 18.06 3.15 -5.75
N VAL A 77 17.92 1.89 -5.35
CA VAL A 77 17.87 0.74 -6.28
C VAL A 77 16.54 0.69 -7.04
N SER A 78 15.42 0.86 -6.34
CA SER A 78 14.09 0.98 -6.95
C SER A 78 13.16 1.76 -6.00
N ASN A 79 12.20 2.48 -6.59
CA ASN A 79 11.07 3.10 -5.91
C ASN A 79 9.71 2.63 -6.47
N GLU A 80 9.70 1.60 -7.31
CA GLU A 80 8.50 1.03 -7.92
C GLU A 80 8.07 -0.22 -7.13
N SER A 81 6.92 -0.17 -6.47
CA SER A 81 6.50 -1.23 -5.53
C SER A 81 6.22 -2.56 -6.25
N ALA A 82 5.72 -2.51 -7.50
CA ALA A 82 5.48 -3.70 -8.31
C ALA A 82 6.78 -4.44 -8.68
N ASP A 83 7.88 -3.71 -8.87
CA ASP A 83 9.19 -4.31 -9.10
C ASP A 83 9.79 -4.83 -7.79
N ILE A 84 9.67 -4.05 -6.70
CA ILE A 84 10.22 -4.41 -5.39
C ILE A 84 9.60 -5.70 -4.86
N ILE A 85 8.28 -5.90 -4.97
CA ILE A 85 7.65 -7.13 -4.50
C ILE A 85 8.16 -8.36 -5.28
N ARG A 86 8.47 -8.21 -6.58
CA ARG A 86 9.05 -9.28 -7.41
C ARG A 86 10.51 -9.55 -7.08
N MET A 87 11.29 -8.50 -6.77
CA MET A 87 12.65 -8.65 -6.24
C MET A 87 12.62 -9.42 -4.91
N PHE A 88 11.74 -9.05 -3.98
CA PHE A 88 11.60 -9.77 -2.70
C PHE A 88 11.11 -11.19 -2.87
N ASN A 89 10.28 -11.45 -3.88
CA ASN A 89 9.74 -12.78 -4.14
C ASN A 89 10.82 -13.82 -4.45
N SER A 90 11.90 -13.44 -5.14
CA SER A 90 12.86 -14.42 -5.69
C SER A 90 14.35 -14.11 -5.45
N SER A 91 14.75 -12.84 -5.34
CA SER A 91 16.18 -12.47 -5.26
C SER A 91 16.89 -12.99 -4.01
N PHE A 92 16.13 -13.37 -2.98
CA PHE A 92 16.64 -13.86 -1.70
C PHE A 92 16.37 -15.35 -1.47
N ASP A 93 15.87 -16.10 -2.45
CA ASP A 93 15.42 -17.51 -2.27
C ASP A 93 16.48 -18.46 -1.69
N ALA A 94 17.76 -18.18 -1.94
CA ALA A 94 18.88 -18.95 -1.42
C ALA A 94 19.04 -18.83 0.11
N ILE A 95 18.59 -17.72 0.69
CA ILE A 95 18.77 -17.39 2.11
C ILE A 95 17.45 -17.12 2.84
N ALA A 96 16.35 -16.93 2.12
CA ALA A 96 15.02 -16.73 2.68
C ALA A 96 14.51 -18.03 3.33
N PRO A 97 13.93 -17.96 4.55
CA PRO A 97 13.40 -19.14 5.24
C PRO A 97 12.14 -19.69 4.56
N SER A 98 11.34 -18.85 3.92
CA SER A 98 10.10 -19.26 3.23
C SER A 98 10.33 -19.54 1.75
N LYS A 99 9.69 -20.62 1.26
CA LYS A 99 9.66 -21.01 -0.16
C LYS A 99 8.40 -20.55 -0.91
N ALA A 100 7.59 -19.69 -0.29
CA ALA A 100 6.44 -19.10 -0.96
C ALA A 100 6.88 -18.38 -2.25
N ASP A 101 6.11 -18.57 -3.32
CA ASP A 101 6.26 -17.89 -4.60
C ASP A 101 4.94 -17.19 -4.92
N LEU A 102 4.95 -15.86 -4.84
CA LEU A 102 3.80 -14.99 -5.09
C LEU A 102 3.62 -14.69 -6.59
N TYR A 103 4.55 -15.14 -7.45
CA TYR A 103 4.50 -14.93 -8.90
C TYR A 103 4.90 -16.20 -9.69
N PRO A 104 4.21 -17.33 -9.43
CA PRO A 104 4.59 -18.62 -9.96
C PRO A 104 4.41 -18.69 -11.48
N PRO A 105 5.33 -19.34 -12.24
CA PRO A 105 5.28 -19.41 -13.70
C PRO A 105 3.93 -19.83 -14.29
N LYS A 106 3.23 -20.76 -13.62
CA LYS A 106 1.91 -21.30 -14.04
C LYS A 106 0.84 -20.22 -14.19
N PHE A 107 0.91 -19.15 -13.40
CA PHE A 107 -0.16 -18.15 -13.28
C PHE A 107 0.24 -16.74 -13.70
N ARG A 108 1.45 -16.54 -14.26
CA ARG A 108 1.96 -15.19 -14.55
C ARG A 108 1.08 -14.37 -15.47
N ASP A 109 0.54 -14.98 -16.52
CA ASP A 109 -0.30 -14.28 -17.48
C ASP A 109 -1.62 -13.83 -16.82
N ASP A 110 -2.25 -14.71 -16.05
CA ASP A 110 -3.46 -14.40 -15.28
C ASP A 110 -3.21 -13.33 -14.21
N ILE A 111 -2.09 -13.43 -13.49
CA ILE A 111 -1.66 -12.43 -12.50
C ILE A 111 -1.43 -11.07 -13.16
N ASN A 112 -0.73 -11.03 -14.30
CA ASN A 112 -0.49 -9.78 -15.01
C ASN A 112 -1.81 -9.16 -15.50
N ALA A 113 -2.68 -9.98 -16.11
CA ALA A 113 -3.97 -9.53 -16.61
C ALA A 113 -4.87 -9.00 -15.48
N ILE A 114 -4.87 -9.65 -14.30
CA ILE A 114 -5.68 -9.19 -13.19
C ILE A 114 -5.12 -7.92 -12.53
N ASN A 115 -3.79 -7.86 -12.40
CA ASN A 115 -3.10 -6.74 -11.78
C ASN A 115 -3.24 -5.43 -12.57
N GLU A 116 -3.38 -5.50 -13.89
CA GLU A 116 -3.58 -4.33 -14.74
C GLU A 116 -4.84 -3.57 -14.32
N TRP A 117 -6.00 -4.23 -14.32
CA TRP A 117 -7.25 -3.57 -13.95
C TRP A 117 -7.42 -3.39 -12.44
N ILE A 118 -6.86 -4.27 -11.59
CA ILE A 118 -6.83 -4.01 -10.14
C ILE A 118 -6.06 -2.72 -9.85
N TYR A 119 -4.93 -2.48 -10.53
CA TYR A 119 -4.21 -1.23 -10.36
C TYR A 119 -5.02 -0.04 -10.89
N ASP A 120 -5.44 -0.08 -12.15
CA ASP A 120 -6.05 1.08 -12.78
C ASP A 120 -7.43 1.44 -12.22
N ASP A 121 -8.24 0.43 -11.91
CA ASP A 121 -9.64 0.61 -11.54
C ASP A 121 -9.86 0.60 -10.03
N ILE A 122 -8.97 -0.01 -9.24
CA ILE A 122 -9.12 -0.13 -7.77
C ILE A 122 -8.01 0.64 -7.03
N ASN A 123 -6.74 0.22 -7.16
CA ASN A 123 -5.65 0.80 -6.37
C ASN A 123 -5.46 2.30 -6.67
N ASN A 124 -5.41 2.64 -7.96
CA ASN A 124 -5.37 4.02 -8.45
C ASN A 124 -6.78 4.59 -8.61
N GLY A 125 -7.80 3.74 -8.79
CA GLY A 125 -9.20 4.15 -8.94
C GLY A 125 -9.72 4.99 -7.78
N VAL A 126 -9.39 4.61 -6.53
CA VAL A 126 -9.76 5.40 -5.35
C VAL A 126 -9.13 6.81 -5.36
N TYR A 127 -7.90 6.95 -5.85
CA TYR A 127 -7.23 8.25 -6.00
C TYR A 127 -7.83 9.07 -7.14
N LYS A 128 -8.15 8.44 -8.28
CA LYS A 128 -8.88 9.08 -9.39
C LYS A 128 -10.21 9.66 -8.90
N CYS A 129 -10.90 8.99 -7.98
CA CYS A 129 -12.09 9.53 -7.31
C CYS A 129 -11.73 10.71 -6.39
N GLY A 130 -10.86 10.47 -5.40
CA GLY A 130 -10.62 11.42 -4.31
C GLY A 130 -9.91 12.71 -4.71
N LEU A 131 -9.14 12.68 -5.80
CA LEU A 131 -8.37 13.83 -6.30
C LEU A 131 -9.02 14.51 -7.51
N SER A 132 -10.15 13.99 -8.01
CA SER A 132 -10.84 14.62 -9.14
C SER A 132 -11.39 15.99 -8.75
N THR A 133 -11.20 16.95 -9.65
CA THR A 133 -11.77 18.30 -9.56
C THR A 133 -12.94 18.51 -10.52
N ILE A 134 -13.28 17.51 -11.33
CA ILE A 134 -14.32 17.56 -12.37
C ILE A 134 -15.37 16.47 -12.10
N GLN A 135 -16.64 16.86 -12.00
CA GLN A 135 -17.73 15.96 -11.63
C GLN A 135 -17.82 14.74 -12.56
N ASP A 136 -17.78 14.94 -13.88
CA ASP A 136 -17.90 13.85 -14.85
C ASP A 136 -16.73 12.86 -14.77
N GLU A 137 -15.51 13.33 -14.45
CA GLU A 137 -14.34 12.47 -14.26
C GLU A 137 -14.46 11.66 -12.96
N TYR A 138 -14.96 12.29 -11.90
CA TYR A 138 -15.28 11.59 -10.65
C TYR A 138 -16.34 10.51 -10.88
N ASP A 139 -17.44 10.85 -11.56
CA ASP A 139 -18.55 9.92 -11.81
C ASP A 139 -18.10 8.71 -12.65
N GLN A 140 -17.23 8.93 -13.64
CA GLN A 140 -16.62 7.83 -14.41
C GLN A 140 -15.71 6.96 -13.53
N ALA A 141 -14.83 7.58 -12.74
CA ALA A 141 -13.89 6.87 -11.88
C ALA A 141 -14.61 6.03 -10.80
N VAL A 142 -15.61 6.61 -10.13
CA VAL A 142 -16.34 5.93 -9.05
C VAL A 142 -17.19 4.79 -9.60
N ASN A 143 -17.83 4.96 -10.76
CA ASN A 143 -18.56 3.87 -11.40
C ASN A 143 -17.63 2.72 -11.76
N LYS A 144 -16.48 3.03 -12.37
CA LYS A 144 -15.48 2.03 -12.77
C LYS A 144 -14.88 1.28 -11.57
N LEU A 145 -14.64 1.99 -10.47
CA LEU A 145 -14.20 1.41 -9.20
C LEU A 145 -15.19 0.38 -8.68
N PHE A 146 -16.48 0.74 -8.58
CA PHE A 146 -17.49 -0.17 -8.04
C PHE A 146 -17.81 -1.34 -8.97
N GLU A 147 -17.81 -1.13 -10.28
CA GLU A 147 -17.88 -2.24 -11.24
C GLU A 147 -16.74 -3.25 -11.04
N SER A 148 -15.53 -2.76 -10.75
CA SER A 148 -14.36 -3.60 -10.53
C SER A 148 -14.38 -4.30 -9.17
N LEU A 149 -14.86 -3.64 -8.11
CA LEU A 149 -15.11 -4.28 -6.82
C LEU A 149 -16.18 -5.37 -6.92
N ASP A 150 -17.29 -5.11 -7.65
CA ASP A 150 -18.34 -6.10 -7.91
C ASP A 150 -17.78 -7.31 -8.70
N ARG A 151 -16.88 -7.06 -9.67
CA ARG A 151 -16.17 -8.11 -10.40
C ARG A 151 -15.29 -8.97 -9.48
N VAL A 152 -14.52 -8.35 -8.59
CA VAL A 152 -13.70 -9.09 -7.61
C VAL A 152 -14.59 -9.92 -6.69
N GLU A 153 -15.68 -9.34 -6.18
CA GLU A 153 -16.65 -10.05 -5.35
C GLU A 153 -17.19 -11.31 -6.06
N GLU A 154 -17.53 -11.20 -7.35
CA GLU A 154 -17.97 -12.34 -8.14
C GLU A 154 -16.89 -13.42 -8.27
N ILE A 155 -15.63 -13.02 -8.50
CA ILE A 155 -14.49 -13.94 -8.56
C ILE A 155 -14.36 -14.68 -7.22
N LEU A 156 -14.33 -13.94 -6.11
CA LEU A 156 -14.13 -14.50 -4.77
C LEU A 156 -15.34 -15.30 -4.26
N SER A 157 -16.53 -15.10 -4.83
CA SER A 157 -17.69 -15.95 -4.55
C SER A 157 -17.52 -17.39 -5.05
N LYS A 158 -16.59 -17.63 -5.99
CA LYS A 158 -16.36 -18.92 -6.64
C LYS A 158 -15.05 -19.58 -6.18
N GLN A 159 -14.13 -18.81 -5.61
CA GLN A 159 -12.79 -19.27 -5.21
C GLN A 159 -12.22 -18.38 -4.09
N ARG A 160 -11.29 -18.91 -3.29
CA ARG A 160 -10.75 -18.22 -2.11
C ARG A 160 -9.82 -17.03 -2.45
N ILE A 161 -9.25 -17.03 -3.65
CA ILE A 161 -8.17 -16.13 -4.07
C ILE A 161 -8.44 -15.65 -5.49
N LEU A 162 -7.69 -14.63 -5.91
CA LEU A 162 -7.92 -13.98 -7.21
C LEU A 162 -7.52 -14.85 -8.41
N VAL A 163 -6.43 -15.60 -8.30
CA VAL A 163 -5.86 -16.36 -9.42
C VAL A 163 -5.52 -17.78 -9.01
N GLY A 164 -6.10 -18.75 -9.72
CA GLY A 164 -5.75 -20.15 -9.59
C GLY A 164 -6.04 -20.74 -8.21
N ASP A 165 -5.07 -21.46 -7.66
CA ASP A 165 -5.19 -22.24 -6.43
C ASP A 165 -4.12 -21.91 -5.38
N VAL A 166 -3.32 -20.85 -5.59
CA VAL A 166 -2.27 -20.39 -4.66
C VAL A 166 -2.29 -18.88 -4.47
N PHE A 167 -2.04 -18.39 -3.26
CA PHE A 167 -1.99 -16.95 -2.96
C PHE A 167 -0.86 -16.25 -3.76
N THR A 168 -1.15 -15.11 -4.37
CA THR A 168 -0.26 -14.41 -5.32
C THR A 168 -0.03 -12.94 -4.98
N GLU A 169 0.86 -12.28 -5.73
CA GLU A 169 1.05 -10.82 -5.64
C GLU A 169 -0.23 -10.04 -5.97
N ALA A 170 -1.18 -10.60 -6.72
CA ALA A 170 -2.45 -9.95 -7.01
C ALA A 170 -3.29 -9.78 -5.74
N ASP A 171 -3.33 -10.80 -4.89
CA ASP A 171 -4.06 -10.78 -3.63
C ASP A 171 -3.46 -9.74 -2.67
N VAL A 172 -2.12 -9.67 -2.60
CA VAL A 172 -1.39 -8.65 -1.83
C VAL A 172 -1.76 -7.25 -2.29
N ARG A 173 -1.72 -7.00 -3.60
CA ARG A 173 -1.99 -5.69 -4.19
C ARG A 173 -3.43 -5.25 -3.95
N LEU A 174 -4.39 -6.16 -4.09
CA LEU A 174 -5.78 -5.87 -3.75
C LEU A 174 -5.95 -5.55 -2.27
N TYR A 175 -5.43 -6.41 -1.39
CA TYR A 175 -5.57 -6.29 0.07
C TYR A 175 -5.15 -4.91 0.59
N THR A 176 -4.04 -4.38 0.09
CA THR A 176 -3.53 -3.06 0.54
C THR A 176 -4.51 -1.91 0.32
N THR A 177 -5.39 -2.00 -0.69
CA THR A 177 -6.47 -1.02 -0.89
C THR A 177 -7.68 -1.33 -0.02
N LEU A 178 -8.10 -2.60 0.07
CA LEU A 178 -9.29 -3.00 0.82
C LEU A 178 -9.20 -2.64 2.31
N ILE A 179 -8.06 -2.91 2.94
CA ILE A 179 -7.85 -2.63 4.38
C ILE A 179 -7.95 -1.13 4.73
N ARG A 180 -7.79 -0.24 3.74
CA ARG A 180 -7.89 1.23 3.92
C ARG A 180 -9.25 1.77 3.45
N PHE A 181 -10.06 0.95 2.81
CA PHE A 181 -11.21 1.43 2.05
C PHE A 181 -12.26 2.04 2.95
N ASP A 182 -12.73 1.31 3.96
CA ASP A 182 -13.81 1.79 4.82
C ASP A 182 -13.35 2.91 5.76
N ASP A 183 -12.12 2.82 6.28
CA ASP A 183 -11.55 3.80 7.22
C ASP A 183 -11.16 5.13 6.57
N VAL A 184 -10.72 5.11 5.31
CA VAL A 184 -10.17 6.29 4.62
C VAL A 184 -10.96 6.58 3.36
N TYR A 185 -10.89 5.71 2.36
CA TYR A 185 -11.34 6.04 1.00
C TYR A 185 -12.85 6.33 0.92
N PHE A 186 -13.65 5.58 1.67
CA PHE A 186 -15.11 5.69 1.70
C PHE A 186 -15.55 7.14 1.97
N VAL A 187 -15.04 7.78 3.03
CA VAL A 187 -15.39 9.17 3.35
C VAL A 187 -14.45 10.16 2.68
N HIS A 188 -13.14 9.97 2.82
CA HIS A 188 -12.15 10.96 2.40
C HIS A 188 -12.12 11.15 0.88
N PHE A 189 -12.16 10.04 0.15
CA PHE A 189 -12.19 10.03 -1.33
C PHE A 189 -13.60 9.91 -1.90
N LYS A 190 -14.63 9.96 -1.06
CA LYS A 190 -16.05 9.91 -1.44
C LYS A 190 -16.42 8.64 -2.19
N THR A 191 -15.68 7.55 -2.04
CA THR A 191 -16.03 6.25 -2.64
C THR A 191 -17.11 5.56 -1.80
N ASN A 192 -18.26 6.23 -1.63
CA ASN A 192 -19.24 5.95 -0.58
C ASN A 192 -20.53 5.26 -1.06
N LYS A 193 -20.51 4.59 -2.21
CA LYS A 193 -21.66 3.80 -2.71
C LYS A 193 -21.92 2.57 -1.83
N LYS A 194 -20.86 1.89 -1.41
CA LYS A 194 -20.90 0.64 -0.64
C LYS A 194 -19.56 0.41 0.08
N MET A 195 -19.60 0.06 1.36
CA MET A 195 -18.42 -0.31 2.16
C MET A 195 -17.94 -1.72 1.81
N ILE A 196 -16.65 -2.01 2.01
CA ILE A 196 -16.09 -3.37 1.92
C ILE A 196 -16.76 -4.31 2.91
N ALA A 197 -17.11 -3.84 4.10
CA ALA A 197 -17.91 -4.59 5.07
C ALA A 197 -19.28 -5.09 4.54
N GLN A 198 -19.77 -4.54 3.42
CA GLN A 198 -21.01 -4.94 2.77
C GLN A 198 -20.80 -5.93 1.60
N TYR A 199 -19.56 -6.34 1.34
CA TYR A 199 -19.18 -7.34 0.35
C TYR A 199 -18.74 -8.63 1.06
N PRO A 200 -19.59 -9.67 1.13
CA PRO A 200 -19.30 -10.87 1.91
C PRO A 200 -17.97 -11.55 1.57
N ASN A 201 -17.55 -11.57 0.31
CA ASN A 201 -16.31 -12.26 -0.07
C ASN A 201 -15.08 -11.35 0.01
N LEU A 202 -15.20 -10.07 -0.40
CA LEU A 202 -14.14 -9.08 -0.20
C LEU A 202 -13.82 -8.82 1.28
N LEU A 203 -14.83 -8.87 2.16
CA LEU A 203 -14.64 -8.70 3.60
C LEU A 203 -13.67 -9.74 4.16
N ASN A 204 -13.77 -11.00 3.72
CA ASN A 204 -12.85 -12.06 4.14
C ASN A 204 -11.40 -11.76 3.72
N VAL A 205 -11.20 -11.12 2.55
CA VAL A 205 -9.86 -10.70 2.13
C VAL A 205 -9.35 -9.53 2.97
N SER A 206 -10.22 -8.62 3.40
CA SER A 206 -9.84 -7.47 4.22
C SER A 206 -9.56 -7.82 5.70
N ASP A 207 -9.97 -8.99 6.17
CA ASP A 207 -9.70 -9.42 7.54
C ASP A 207 -8.22 -9.84 7.67
N GLU A 208 -7.48 -9.17 8.55
CA GLU A 208 -6.06 -9.45 8.85
C GLU A 208 -5.84 -10.92 9.22
N THR A 209 -6.85 -11.55 9.84
CA THR A 209 -6.79 -12.94 10.27
C THR A 209 -6.76 -13.89 9.08
N ASP A 210 -7.54 -13.64 8.04
CA ASP A 210 -7.62 -14.51 6.86
C ASP A 210 -6.41 -14.38 5.95
N VAL A 211 -5.83 -13.17 5.85
CA VAL A 211 -4.56 -12.94 5.17
C VAL A 211 -3.43 -13.67 5.91
N CYS A 212 -3.40 -13.61 7.24
CA CYS A 212 -2.43 -14.36 8.03
C CYS A 212 -2.62 -15.88 7.94
N VAL A 213 -3.86 -16.38 7.90
CA VAL A 213 -4.17 -17.81 7.78
C VAL A 213 -3.82 -18.35 6.39
N ALA A 214 -3.99 -17.55 5.32
CA ALA A 214 -3.49 -17.90 3.99
C ALA A 214 -1.96 -18.07 3.92
N PHE A 215 -1.23 -17.67 4.97
CA PHE A 215 0.22 -17.86 5.09
C PHE A 215 0.65 -19.00 6.03
N ILE A 216 -0.29 -19.63 6.75
CA ILE A 216 0.01 -20.64 7.79
C ILE A 216 -0.27 -22.08 7.32
N ASP A 217 -1.08 -22.28 6.27
CA ASP A 217 -1.38 -23.60 5.70
C ASP A 217 -0.53 -23.96 4.47
#